data_AF-A0A925RCA5-F1
#
_entry.id   AF-A0A925RCA5-F1
#
_cell.length_a   1.000
_cell.length_b   1.000
_cell.length_c   1.000
_cell.angle_alpha   90.00
_cell.angle_beta   90.00
_cell.angle_gamma   90.00
#
_symmetry.space_group_name_H-M   'P 1'
#
loop_
_entity.id
_entity.type
_entity.pdbx_description
1 polymer ?
#
loop_
_entity_poly.entity_id
_entity_poly.type
_entity_poly.pdbx_seq_one_letter_code
_entity_poly.pdbx_strand_id
1 'polypeptide(L)'
;MASSMTIDQILWDLNYCDGEYPEAAFQAALERRDEIIPVLIELIEDASGRADEGERVTTWGHIGAMFLLTEFGAKEGLPVILSSMRNAEVKDLYGNFITDSLPSVAARLADSPEDFEDIIDDCDDDDEVRGALLDAVFGMVCDDRVTREAAIEFVQERLSLACSGEDVPLATRCVEILAKLVAKDAQDDVNVALRGGLLDTDIISRDYFREQLAGGEATFVKHRDDYKKRSSETTIEGLRALPWFNDHSDEELDLDRALLSICEPFTELPVAAIRWARKHPAEITPHLIHIIEGMPVDVVENFEGNHSDEDEDDNDVDFYDDDEDDDDASEINTGGFNVAMYLLTEFNAKEALPAILRAVGSHDWDVPELLIDILDYDLAQMLGRLADSPDQLKPIFDDLEVYMDVRGDMPMAVVWMVTEGKLERIKAIKILRKWLEERRSDEEDNDGPGYVASALLELGATETRHELLDAWEAGALEDVFIEKHDIIDALSDGDETFARTVIDKRADRIEHTVVELQTWNWSGDDDDYPDDEDSDSVGFDGEDLPAFASILPRMLQHYSPEELVQMVEAMGVGAVLDEDEVEEKYDADRQSSYRPATIRNADTKVGRNDPCPCGSGKKYKKCCAKEDQP
;
A
#
# COMPACT_ATOMS: atom_id res chain seq x y z
N MET A 1 19.27 -6.95 -24.00
CA MET A 1 19.61 -6.45 -22.67
C MET A 1 18.74 -7.08 -21.57
N ALA A 2 17.81 -7.99 -21.89
CA ALA A 2 16.94 -8.67 -20.91
C ALA A 2 17.66 -9.67 -19.98
N SER A 3 18.68 -10.38 -20.46
CA SER A 3 19.45 -11.39 -19.70
C SER A 3 20.28 -10.87 -18.50
N SER A 4 20.09 -9.61 -18.05
CA SER A 4 20.78 -9.02 -16.89
C SER A 4 19.86 -8.57 -15.75
N MET A 5 18.54 -8.72 -15.86
CA MET A 5 17.61 -8.30 -14.80
C MET A 5 17.57 -9.33 -13.66
N THR A 6 17.60 -8.84 -12.41
CA THR A 6 17.36 -9.66 -11.20
C THR A 6 15.87 -10.03 -11.09
N ILE A 7 15.52 -10.97 -10.20
CA ILE A 7 14.10 -11.30 -9.98
C ILE A 7 13.37 -10.08 -9.42
N ASP A 8 13.96 -9.41 -8.42
CA ASP A 8 13.38 -8.21 -7.80
C ASP A 8 13.09 -7.11 -8.83
N GLN A 9 14.00 -6.90 -9.80
CA GLN A 9 13.78 -5.94 -10.88
C GLN A 9 12.61 -6.35 -11.79
N ILE A 10 12.45 -7.64 -12.06
CA ILE A 10 11.32 -8.13 -12.86
C ILE A 10 10.01 -7.90 -12.10
N LEU A 11 9.96 -8.24 -10.81
CA LEU A 11 8.74 -8.06 -10.00
C LEU A 11 8.36 -6.59 -9.85
N TRP A 12 9.34 -5.73 -9.63
CA TRP A 12 9.13 -4.30 -9.52
C TRP A 12 8.51 -3.75 -10.82
N ASP A 13 9.09 -4.06 -11.98
CA ASP A 13 8.56 -3.65 -13.29
C ASP A 13 7.17 -4.23 -13.58
N LEU A 14 6.82 -5.40 -13.03
CA LEU A 14 5.50 -6.01 -13.17
C LEU A 14 4.45 -5.36 -12.26
N ASN A 15 4.82 -5.01 -11.03
CA ASN A 15 3.92 -4.39 -10.05
C ASN A 15 3.60 -2.95 -10.40
N TYR A 16 4.61 -2.22 -10.87
CA TYR A 16 4.57 -0.78 -11.01
C TYR A 16 4.67 -0.39 -12.48
N CYS A 17 3.70 -0.87 -13.27
CA CYS A 17 3.54 -0.44 -14.66
C CYS A 17 2.63 0.79 -14.73
N ASP A 18 3.09 1.79 -15.45
CA ASP A 18 2.40 3.05 -15.68
C ASP A 18 1.36 2.98 -16.79
N GLY A 19 1.02 1.77 -17.25
CA GLY A 19 0.28 1.49 -18.47
C GLY A 19 1.13 1.48 -19.74
N GLU A 20 2.46 1.55 -19.65
CA GLU A 20 3.30 0.96 -20.70
C GLU A 20 3.53 -0.53 -20.42
N TYR A 21 3.49 -1.35 -21.46
CA TYR A 21 3.73 -2.77 -21.34
C TYR A 21 5.21 -3.05 -21.00
N PRO A 22 5.55 -3.68 -19.85
CA PRO A 22 6.93 -3.84 -19.41
C PRO A 22 7.64 -4.98 -20.15
N GLU A 23 7.91 -4.76 -21.44
CA GLU A 23 8.45 -5.77 -22.37
C GLU A 23 9.73 -6.42 -21.85
N ALA A 24 10.65 -5.63 -21.29
CA ALA A 24 11.92 -6.15 -20.80
C ALA A 24 11.72 -7.14 -19.63
N ALA A 25 10.81 -6.82 -18.71
CA ALA A 25 10.49 -7.64 -17.55
C ALA A 25 9.82 -8.96 -17.97
N PHE A 26 8.81 -8.91 -18.85
CA PHE A 26 8.18 -10.12 -19.36
C PHE A 26 9.17 -11.01 -20.13
N GLN A 27 10.04 -10.44 -20.96
CA GLN A 27 11.07 -11.23 -21.66
C GLN A 27 12.10 -11.84 -20.69
N ALA A 28 12.53 -11.10 -19.67
CA ALA A 28 13.44 -11.61 -18.66
C ALA A 28 12.80 -12.71 -17.80
N ALA A 29 11.51 -12.58 -17.46
CA ALA A 29 10.72 -13.61 -16.79
C ALA A 29 10.67 -14.89 -17.62
N LEU A 30 10.43 -14.77 -18.94
CA LEU A 30 10.41 -15.91 -19.86
C LEU A 30 11.73 -16.68 -19.90
N GLU A 31 12.86 -15.98 -19.79
CA GLU A 31 14.20 -16.60 -19.74
C GLU A 31 14.50 -17.29 -18.41
N ARG A 32 13.76 -16.99 -17.32
CA ARG A 32 14.02 -17.43 -15.94
C ARG A 32 12.85 -18.19 -15.30
N ARG A 33 12.09 -18.91 -16.13
CA ARG A 33 10.89 -19.67 -15.76
C ARG A 33 10.97 -20.37 -14.40
N ASP A 34 11.94 -21.26 -14.19
CA ASP A 34 11.98 -22.11 -13.00
C ASP A 34 12.30 -21.31 -11.72
N GLU A 35 12.99 -20.18 -11.85
CA GLU A 35 13.31 -19.29 -10.72
C GLU A 35 12.13 -18.37 -10.37
N ILE A 36 11.37 -17.92 -11.38
CA ILE A 36 10.31 -16.92 -11.17
C ILE A 36 8.96 -17.52 -10.77
N ILE A 37 8.63 -18.75 -11.18
CA ILE A 37 7.32 -19.38 -10.88
C ILE A 37 6.95 -19.31 -9.38
N PRO A 38 7.82 -19.70 -8.42
CA PRO A 38 7.47 -19.63 -7.00
C PRO A 38 7.15 -18.21 -6.53
N VAL A 39 7.84 -17.23 -7.11
CA VAL A 39 7.73 -15.82 -6.75
C VAL A 39 6.47 -15.20 -7.36
N LEU A 40 6.07 -15.64 -8.57
CA LEU A 40 4.79 -15.25 -9.17
C LEU A 40 3.59 -15.79 -8.37
N ILE A 41 3.71 -16.99 -7.79
CA ILE A 41 2.70 -17.55 -6.89
C ILE A 41 2.59 -16.69 -5.63
N GLU A 42 3.73 -16.40 -4.98
CA GLU A 42 3.79 -15.54 -3.81
C GLU A 42 3.17 -14.15 -4.08
N LEU A 43 3.38 -13.61 -5.28
CA LEU A 43 2.81 -12.31 -5.67
C LEU A 43 1.28 -12.30 -5.73
N ILE A 44 0.67 -13.43 -6.12
CA ILE A 44 -0.80 -13.58 -6.10
C ILE A 44 -1.30 -13.81 -4.67
N GLU A 45 -0.57 -14.58 -3.86
CA GLU A 45 -0.89 -14.80 -2.44
C GLU A 45 -0.85 -13.49 -1.65
N ASP A 46 0.19 -12.67 -1.86
CA ASP A 46 0.37 -11.37 -1.21
C ASP A 46 -0.75 -10.40 -1.56
N ALA A 47 -1.02 -10.22 -2.86
CA ALA A 47 -2.11 -9.36 -3.31
C ALA A 47 -3.47 -9.81 -2.75
N SER A 48 -3.76 -11.12 -2.77
CA SER A 48 -4.99 -11.65 -2.19
C SER A 48 -5.07 -11.46 -0.68
N GLY A 49 -3.97 -11.69 0.05
CA GLY A 49 -3.94 -11.54 1.50
C GLY A 49 -4.18 -10.10 1.95
N ARG A 50 -3.54 -9.14 1.29
CA ARG A 50 -3.73 -7.71 1.55
C ARG A 50 -5.16 -7.27 1.28
N ALA A 51 -5.77 -7.75 0.18
CA ALA A 51 -7.18 -7.49 -0.10
C ALA A 51 -8.11 -8.08 0.97
N ASP A 52 -7.84 -9.30 1.47
CA ASP A 52 -8.62 -9.90 2.58
C ASP A 52 -8.49 -9.11 3.89
N GLU A 53 -7.39 -8.39 4.09
CA GLU A 53 -7.15 -7.49 5.23
C GLU A 53 -7.81 -6.11 5.05
N GLY A 54 -8.48 -5.87 3.93
CA GLY A 54 -9.14 -4.60 3.61
C GLY A 54 -8.22 -3.56 2.98
N GLU A 55 -6.99 -3.93 2.62
CA GLU A 55 -6.09 -3.03 1.90
C GLU A 55 -6.48 -2.89 0.43
N ARG A 56 -6.42 -1.66 -0.09
CA ARG A 56 -6.56 -1.41 -1.51
C ARG A 56 -5.29 -1.86 -2.26
N VAL A 57 -5.39 -2.91 -3.05
CA VAL A 57 -4.28 -3.40 -3.89
C VAL A 57 -4.19 -2.56 -5.17
N THR A 58 -3.20 -1.68 -5.23
CA THR A 58 -2.96 -0.80 -6.40
C THR A 58 -1.93 -1.36 -7.39
N THR A 59 -1.22 -2.43 -7.02
CA THR A 59 -0.18 -3.04 -7.85
C THR A 59 -0.76 -4.01 -8.86
N TRP A 60 -0.14 -4.09 -10.05
CA TRP A 60 -0.68 -4.90 -11.16
C TRP A 60 0.02 -6.25 -11.37
N GLY A 61 1.07 -6.51 -10.61
CA GLY A 61 1.96 -7.63 -10.87
C GLY A 61 1.30 -8.98 -10.65
N HIS A 62 0.29 -9.07 -9.78
CA HIS A 62 -0.48 -10.29 -9.55
C HIS A 62 -1.30 -10.71 -10.80
N ILE A 63 -1.85 -9.76 -11.57
CA ILE A 63 -2.46 -10.05 -12.89
C ILE A 63 -1.38 -10.51 -13.87
N GLY A 64 -0.27 -9.78 -13.97
CA GLY A 64 0.86 -10.16 -14.81
C GLY A 64 1.42 -11.56 -14.51
N ALA A 65 1.44 -11.95 -13.23
CA ALA A 65 1.83 -13.27 -12.75
C ALA A 65 0.92 -14.36 -13.30
N MET A 66 -0.40 -14.16 -13.31
CA MET A 66 -1.35 -15.14 -13.86
C MET A 66 -1.12 -15.40 -15.36
N PHE A 67 -0.84 -14.35 -16.14
CA PHE A 67 -0.51 -14.49 -17.57
C PHE A 67 0.84 -15.20 -17.77
N LEU A 68 1.86 -14.88 -16.98
CA LEU A 68 3.16 -15.57 -17.03
C LEU A 68 3.05 -17.04 -16.67
N LEU A 69 2.37 -17.38 -15.57
CA LEU A 69 2.11 -18.76 -15.17
C LEU A 69 1.37 -19.53 -16.27
N THR A 70 0.40 -18.90 -16.92
CA THR A 70 -0.34 -19.44 -18.05
C THR A 70 0.56 -19.70 -19.26
N GLU A 71 1.42 -18.75 -19.63
CA GLU A 71 2.39 -18.90 -20.72
C GLU A 71 3.39 -20.04 -20.44
N PHE A 72 3.80 -20.19 -19.18
CA PHE A 72 4.67 -21.27 -18.71
C PHE A 72 4.00 -22.64 -18.65
N GLY A 73 2.66 -22.69 -18.72
CA GLY A 73 1.88 -23.88 -18.39
C GLY A 73 2.15 -24.40 -16.97
N ALA A 74 2.43 -23.49 -16.03
CA ALA A 74 2.79 -23.79 -14.65
C ALA A 74 1.54 -24.16 -13.84
N LYS A 75 1.13 -25.43 -13.90
CA LYS A 75 -0.09 -25.94 -13.24
C LYS A 75 -0.08 -25.77 -11.73
N GLU A 76 1.11 -25.75 -11.13
CA GLU A 76 1.33 -25.44 -9.72
C GLU A 76 0.78 -24.07 -9.30
N GLY A 77 0.56 -23.15 -10.24
CA GLY A 77 -0.08 -21.86 -9.98
C GLY A 77 -1.61 -21.89 -9.95
N LEU A 78 -2.26 -22.95 -10.42
CA LEU A 78 -3.73 -23.01 -10.42
C LEU A 78 -4.35 -22.91 -9.01
N PRO A 79 -3.85 -23.62 -7.97
CA PRO A 79 -4.45 -23.55 -6.64
C PRO A 79 -4.49 -22.14 -6.05
N VAL A 80 -3.41 -21.37 -6.20
CA VAL A 80 -3.38 -19.97 -5.71
C VAL A 80 -4.34 -19.09 -6.49
N ILE A 81 -4.42 -19.25 -7.82
CA ILE A 81 -5.35 -18.49 -8.67
C ILE A 81 -6.79 -18.79 -8.24
N LEU A 82 -7.14 -20.05 -8.03
CA LEU A 82 -8.50 -20.42 -7.61
C LEU A 82 -8.81 -19.92 -6.19
N SER A 83 -7.84 -20.00 -5.27
CA SER A 83 -8.00 -19.47 -3.92
C SER A 83 -8.23 -17.96 -3.92
N SER A 84 -7.50 -17.21 -4.76
CA SER A 84 -7.64 -15.75 -4.82
C SER A 84 -8.97 -15.30 -5.43
N MET A 85 -9.65 -16.15 -6.22
CA MET A 85 -10.99 -15.86 -6.73
C MET A 85 -12.09 -15.98 -5.66
N ARG A 86 -11.77 -16.48 -4.46
CA ARG A 86 -12.69 -16.55 -3.32
C ARG A 86 -12.54 -15.38 -2.34
N ASN A 87 -11.71 -14.39 -2.69
CA ASN A 87 -11.51 -13.17 -1.92
C ASN A 87 -12.82 -12.35 -1.86
N ALA A 88 -13.09 -11.71 -0.72
CA ALA A 88 -14.31 -10.90 -0.56
C ALA A 88 -14.38 -9.73 -1.56
N GLU A 89 -13.23 -9.15 -1.89
CA GLU A 89 -13.04 -8.03 -2.82
C GLU A 89 -12.55 -8.49 -4.20
N VAL A 90 -12.93 -9.72 -4.62
CA VAL A 90 -12.48 -10.31 -5.89
C VAL A 90 -12.73 -9.40 -7.11
N LYS A 91 -13.82 -8.61 -7.09
CA LYS A 91 -14.15 -7.67 -8.17
C LYS A 91 -13.23 -6.48 -8.22
N ASP A 92 -12.80 -5.96 -7.08
CA ASP A 92 -11.88 -4.84 -7.01
C ASP A 92 -10.47 -5.30 -7.37
N LEU A 93 -10.10 -6.52 -6.97
CA LEU A 93 -8.78 -7.08 -7.26
C LEU A 93 -8.60 -7.47 -8.74
N TYR A 94 -9.63 -8.06 -9.36
CA TYR A 94 -9.50 -8.63 -10.71
C TYR A 94 -10.36 -7.96 -11.78
N GLY A 95 -11.48 -7.35 -11.41
CA GLY A 95 -12.41 -6.70 -12.33
C GLY A 95 -12.73 -7.55 -13.57
N ASN A 96 -12.53 -6.97 -14.76
CA ASN A 96 -12.80 -7.65 -16.03
C ASN A 96 -11.92 -8.89 -16.28
N PHE A 97 -10.81 -9.07 -15.55
CA PHE A 97 -9.99 -10.28 -15.68
C PHE A 97 -10.82 -11.56 -15.45
N ILE A 98 -11.78 -11.51 -14.52
CA ILE A 98 -12.66 -12.63 -14.18
C ILE A 98 -13.41 -13.13 -15.40
N THR A 99 -13.98 -12.23 -16.20
CA THR A 99 -14.83 -12.60 -17.34
C THR A 99 -14.05 -12.73 -18.65
N ASP A 100 -12.99 -11.94 -18.83
CA ASP A 100 -12.22 -11.90 -20.08
C ASP A 100 -11.10 -12.94 -20.13
N SER A 101 -10.37 -13.14 -19.03
CA SER A 101 -9.08 -13.84 -19.04
C SER A 101 -9.08 -15.15 -18.24
N LEU A 102 -9.73 -15.16 -17.06
CA LEU A 102 -9.80 -16.33 -16.19
C LEU A 102 -10.25 -17.62 -16.92
N PRO A 103 -11.25 -17.63 -17.84
CA PRO A 103 -11.65 -18.85 -18.52
C PRO A 103 -10.51 -19.53 -19.30
N SER A 104 -9.65 -18.75 -19.95
CA SER A 104 -8.54 -19.31 -20.73
C SER A 104 -7.33 -19.66 -19.86
N VAL A 105 -7.08 -18.85 -18.82
CA VAL A 105 -6.04 -19.11 -17.80
C VAL A 105 -6.34 -20.44 -17.10
N ALA A 106 -7.53 -20.59 -16.54
CA ALA A 106 -7.97 -21.79 -15.85
C ALA A 106 -7.97 -23.01 -16.79
N ALA A 107 -8.50 -22.89 -18.02
CA ALA A 107 -8.53 -23.99 -18.99
C ALA A 107 -7.14 -24.51 -19.38
N ARG A 108 -6.12 -23.63 -19.39
CA ARG A 108 -4.73 -24.00 -19.70
C ARG A 108 -4.03 -24.65 -18.52
N LEU A 109 -4.28 -24.20 -17.30
CA LEU A 109 -3.59 -24.67 -16.12
C LEU A 109 -4.22 -25.93 -15.49
N ALA A 110 -5.54 -26.08 -15.56
CA ALA A 110 -6.25 -27.26 -15.03
C ALA A 110 -5.88 -28.55 -15.74
N ASP A 111 -5.88 -29.66 -15.01
CA ASP A 111 -5.74 -31.00 -15.52
C ASP A 111 -7.08 -31.59 -15.95
N SER A 112 -8.14 -31.31 -15.19
CA SER A 112 -9.49 -31.78 -15.50
C SER A 112 -10.59 -30.82 -14.97
N PRO A 113 -11.84 -30.93 -15.46
CA PRO A 113 -12.94 -30.07 -15.00
C PRO A 113 -13.17 -30.13 -13.48
N GLU A 114 -12.86 -31.26 -12.84
CA GLU A 114 -12.98 -31.48 -11.40
C GLU A 114 -12.09 -30.54 -10.57
N ASP A 115 -11.04 -29.95 -11.16
CA ASP A 115 -10.22 -28.94 -10.48
C ASP A 115 -11.01 -27.66 -10.13
N PHE A 116 -12.19 -27.47 -10.72
CA PHE A 116 -13.07 -26.31 -10.49
C PHE A 116 -14.30 -26.61 -9.64
N GLU A 117 -14.52 -27.88 -9.27
CA GLU A 117 -15.76 -28.35 -8.64
C GLU A 117 -16.10 -27.59 -7.36
N ASP A 118 -15.10 -27.42 -6.49
CA ASP A 118 -15.28 -26.80 -5.18
C ASP A 118 -15.79 -25.34 -5.28
N ILE A 119 -15.39 -24.61 -6.33
CA ILE A 119 -15.84 -23.21 -6.54
C ILE A 119 -17.15 -23.16 -7.30
N ILE A 120 -17.29 -23.94 -8.38
CA ILE A 120 -18.52 -23.91 -9.19
C ILE A 120 -19.74 -24.30 -8.35
N ASP A 121 -19.60 -25.28 -7.46
CA ASP A 121 -20.71 -25.85 -6.72
C ASP A 121 -21.08 -25.08 -5.44
N ASP A 122 -20.21 -24.16 -4.99
CA ASP A 122 -20.48 -23.31 -3.83
C ASP A 122 -21.30 -22.08 -4.24
N CYS A 123 -22.49 -21.92 -3.65
CA CYS A 123 -23.38 -20.79 -3.94
C CYS A 123 -22.98 -19.50 -3.22
N ASP A 124 -22.05 -19.58 -2.26
CA ASP A 124 -21.51 -18.40 -1.58
C ASP A 124 -20.36 -17.75 -2.38
N ASP A 125 -19.80 -18.45 -3.38
CA ASP A 125 -18.80 -17.90 -4.30
C ASP A 125 -19.44 -17.00 -5.38
N ASP A 126 -18.66 -16.05 -5.91
CA ASP A 126 -19.14 -15.08 -6.89
C ASP A 126 -19.60 -15.74 -8.21
N ASP A 127 -20.79 -15.33 -8.68
CA ASP A 127 -21.43 -15.91 -9.87
C ASP A 127 -20.64 -15.70 -11.17
N GLU A 128 -19.86 -14.62 -11.30
CA GLU A 128 -19.02 -14.38 -12.46
C GLU A 128 -17.82 -15.31 -12.47
N VAL A 129 -17.20 -15.55 -11.30
CA VAL A 129 -16.13 -16.54 -11.12
C VAL A 129 -16.62 -17.94 -11.48
N ARG A 130 -17.75 -18.36 -10.90
CA ARG A 130 -18.36 -19.68 -11.17
C ARG A 130 -18.69 -19.83 -12.66
N GLY A 131 -19.25 -18.78 -13.26
CA GLY A 131 -19.53 -18.70 -14.69
C GLY A 131 -18.30 -18.76 -15.58
N ALA A 132 -17.18 -18.16 -15.17
CA ALA A 132 -15.90 -18.15 -15.87
C ALA A 132 -15.22 -19.53 -15.83
N LEU A 133 -15.28 -20.24 -14.71
CA LEU A 133 -14.75 -21.60 -14.58
C LEU A 133 -15.56 -22.60 -15.42
N LEU A 134 -16.88 -22.41 -15.56
CA LEU A 134 -17.70 -23.15 -16.52
C LEU A 134 -17.29 -22.89 -17.98
N ASP A 135 -16.93 -21.64 -18.32
CA ASP A 135 -16.36 -21.32 -19.63
C ASP A 135 -14.95 -21.93 -19.81
N ALA A 136 -14.18 -22.11 -18.73
CA ALA A 136 -12.91 -22.82 -18.77
C ALA A 136 -13.09 -24.29 -19.17
N VAL A 137 -14.11 -24.97 -18.64
CA VAL A 137 -14.46 -26.35 -19.06
C VAL A 137 -14.76 -26.41 -20.56
N PHE A 138 -15.52 -25.45 -21.10
CA PHE A 138 -15.73 -25.35 -22.55
C PHE A 138 -14.43 -25.12 -23.32
N GLY A 139 -13.54 -24.29 -22.78
CA GLY A 139 -12.20 -24.06 -23.31
C GLY A 139 -11.36 -25.33 -23.42
N MET A 140 -11.38 -26.17 -22.37
CA MET A 140 -10.69 -27.46 -22.37
C MET A 140 -11.19 -28.41 -23.47
N VAL A 141 -12.48 -28.34 -23.82
CA VAL A 141 -13.04 -29.06 -24.98
C VAL A 141 -12.55 -28.46 -26.29
N CYS A 142 -12.47 -27.14 -26.39
CA CYS A 142 -11.99 -26.43 -27.59
C CYS A 142 -10.53 -26.77 -27.92
N ASP A 143 -9.72 -27.01 -26.89
CA ASP A 143 -8.31 -27.37 -26.97
C ASP A 143 -8.07 -28.89 -27.05
N ASP A 144 -9.14 -29.68 -27.24
CA ASP A 144 -9.09 -31.14 -27.36
C ASP A 144 -8.47 -31.84 -26.12
N ARG A 145 -8.49 -31.19 -24.95
CA ARG A 145 -7.98 -31.73 -23.67
C ARG A 145 -9.04 -32.55 -22.93
N VAL A 146 -10.30 -32.16 -23.06
CA VAL A 146 -11.47 -32.85 -22.49
C VAL A 146 -12.41 -33.22 -23.63
N THR A 147 -13.00 -34.42 -23.58
CA THR A 147 -13.98 -34.81 -24.61
C THR A 147 -15.29 -34.04 -24.42
N ARG A 148 -16.00 -33.78 -25.51
CA ARG A 148 -17.29 -33.11 -25.46
C ARG A 148 -18.28 -33.86 -24.58
N GLU A 149 -18.27 -35.19 -24.64
CA GLU A 149 -19.12 -36.05 -23.82
C GLU A 149 -18.82 -35.90 -22.32
N ALA A 150 -17.55 -35.87 -21.93
CA ALA A 150 -17.15 -35.71 -20.52
C ALA A 150 -17.53 -34.33 -19.99
N ALA A 151 -17.33 -33.26 -20.77
CA ALA A 151 -17.76 -31.92 -20.39
C ALA A 151 -19.29 -31.80 -20.28
N ILE A 152 -20.04 -32.45 -21.17
CA ILE A 152 -21.50 -32.49 -21.08
C ILE A 152 -21.94 -33.19 -19.79
N GLU A 153 -21.35 -34.34 -19.45
CA GLU A 153 -21.65 -35.07 -18.23
C GLU A 153 -21.38 -34.22 -16.98
N PHE A 154 -20.19 -33.59 -16.92
CA PHE A 154 -19.79 -32.69 -15.85
C PHE A 154 -20.81 -31.54 -15.67
N VAL A 155 -21.16 -30.83 -16.75
CA VAL A 155 -22.09 -29.68 -16.67
C VAL A 155 -23.53 -30.11 -16.38
N GLN A 156 -23.99 -31.27 -16.85
CA GLN A 156 -25.33 -31.78 -16.53
C GLN A 156 -25.49 -32.14 -15.05
N GLU A 157 -24.44 -32.65 -14.41
CA GLU A 157 -24.43 -32.90 -12.97
C GLU A 157 -24.63 -31.59 -12.19
N ARG A 158 -23.89 -30.54 -12.55
CA ARG A 158 -24.04 -29.20 -11.94
C ARG A 158 -25.39 -28.58 -12.20
N LEU A 159 -25.93 -28.70 -13.42
CA LEU A 159 -27.29 -28.26 -13.71
C LEU A 159 -28.32 -28.93 -12.79
N SER A 160 -28.14 -30.23 -12.51
CA SER A 160 -29.03 -30.99 -11.63
C SER A 160 -28.92 -30.56 -10.17
N LEU A 161 -27.69 -30.30 -9.71
CA LEU A 161 -27.39 -29.74 -8.38
C LEU A 161 -28.01 -28.34 -8.23
N ALA A 162 -27.73 -27.44 -9.17
CA ALA A 162 -28.28 -26.09 -9.22
C ALA A 162 -29.82 -26.08 -9.21
N CYS A 163 -30.44 -26.94 -10.02
CA CYS A 163 -31.90 -27.05 -10.04
C CYS A 163 -32.48 -27.54 -8.72
N SER A 164 -31.74 -28.37 -7.99
CA SER A 164 -32.16 -28.91 -6.69
C SER A 164 -31.91 -27.92 -5.55
N GLY A 165 -30.90 -27.06 -5.68
CA GLY A 165 -30.58 -25.95 -4.78
C GLY A 165 -31.35 -24.65 -5.05
N GLU A 166 -32.12 -24.59 -6.14
CA GLU A 166 -32.76 -23.36 -6.64
C GLU A 166 -31.73 -22.25 -7.00
N ASP A 167 -30.51 -22.64 -7.37
CA ASP A 167 -29.43 -21.74 -7.80
C ASP A 167 -29.63 -21.33 -9.27
N VAL A 168 -30.34 -20.22 -9.46
CA VAL A 168 -30.69 -19.68 -10.78
C VAL A 168 -29.46 -19.23 -11.58
N PRO A 169 -28.48 -18.50 -11.00
CA PRO A 169 -27.27 -18.10 -11.71
C PRO A 169 -26.49 -19.31 -12.27
N LEU A 170 -26.18 -20.30 -11.43
CA LEU A 170 -25.43 -21.48 -11.87
C LEU A 170 -26.22 -22.29 -12.91
N ALA A 171 -27.51 -22.51 -12.69
CA ALA A 171 -28.35 -23.22 -13.65
C ALA A 171 -28.35 -22.53 -15.02
N THR A 172 -28.47 -21.20 -15.04
CA THR A 172 -28.43 -20.39 -16.26
C THR A 172 -27.12 -20.59 -17.01
N ARG A 173 -25.98 -20.45 -16.31
CA ARG A 173 -24.64 -20.66 -16.86
C ARG A 173 -24.44 -22.09 -17.38
N CYS A 174 -24.91 -23.10 -16.66
CA CYS A 174 -24.85 -24.50 -17.13
C CYS A 174 -25.58 -24.70 -18.45
N VAL A 175 -26.79 -24.14 -18.60
CA VAL A 175 -27.55 -24.24 -19.85
C VAL A 175 -26.85 -23.54 -21.01
N GLU A 176 -26.18 -22.42 -20.77
CA GLU A 176 -25.38 -21.72 -21.79
C GLU A 176 -24.20 -22.59 -22.28
N ILE A 177 -23.45 -23.22 -21.37
CA ILE A 177 -22.36 -24.12 -21.74
C ILE A 177 -22.90 -25.34 -22.50
N LEU A 178 -23.99 -25.95 -22.04
CA LEU A 178 -24.63 -27.06 -22.76
C LEU A 178 -25.10 -26.66 -24.16
N ALA A 179 -25.51 -25.40 -24.34
CA ALA A 179 -25.86 -24.84 -25.64
C ALA A 179 -24.63 -24.72 -26.55
N LYS A 180 -23.51 -24.19 -26.02
CA LYS A 180 -22.21 -24.10 -26.72
C LYS A 180 -21.67 -25.48 -27.12
N LEU A 181 -21.82 -26.47 -26.25
CA LEU A 181 -21.47 -27.87 -26.48
C LEU A 181 -22.46 -28.61 -27.41
N VAL A 182 -23.61 -28.01 -27.73
CA VAL A 182 -24.66 -28.63 -28.56
C VAL A 182 -25.14 -29.96 -27.95
N ALA A 183 -25.34 -29.96 -26.64
CA ALA A 183 -25.69 -31.13 -25.83
C ALA A 183 -27.14 -31.59 -26.04
N LYS A 184 -27.36 -32.46 -27.03
CA LYS A 184 -28.72 -32.96 -27.35
C LYS A 184 -29.36 -33.75 -26.23
N ASP A 185 -28.56 -34.53 -25.51
CA ASP A 185 -29.05 -35.42 -24.45
C ASP A 185 -29.44 -34.66 -23.17
N ALA A 186 -29.02 -33.39 -23.04
CA ALA A 186 -29.40 -32.50 -21.94
C ALA A 186 -30.76 -31.80 -22.14
N GLN A 187 -31.43 -32.04 -23.26
CA GLN A 187 -32.67 -31.33 -23.60
C GLN A 187 -33.79 -31.51 -22.56
N ASP A 188 -33.88 -32.69 -21.95
CA ASP A 188 -34.90 -32.95 -20.93
C ASP A 188 -34.59 -32.20 -19.63
N ASP A 189 -33.34 -32.17 -19.20
CA ASP A 189 -32.89 -31.44 -18.01
C ASP A 189 -33.14 -29.93 -18.16
N VAL A 190 -32.78 -29.35 -19.31
CA VAL A 190 -33.04 -27.93 -19.63
C VAL A 190 -34.54 -27.62 -19.63
N ASN A 191 -35.38 -28.53 -20.14
CA ASN A 191 -36.83 -28.35 -20.09
C ASN A 191 -37.39 -28.41 -18.66
N VAL A 192 -36.75 -29.16 -17.75
CA VAL A 192 -37.10 -29.18 -16.33
C VAL A 192 -36.77 -27.83 -15.70
N ALA A 193 -35.55 -27.33 -15.90
CA ALA A 193 -35.10 -26.03 -15.40
C ALA A 193 -36.02 -24.87 -15.87
N LEU A 194 -36.33 -24.82 -17.17
CA LEU A 194 -37.24 -23.83 -17.76
C LEU A 194 -38.67 -23.87 -17.17
N ARG A 195 -39.22 -25.07 -16.92
CA ARG A 195 -40.56 -25.21 -16.33
C ARG A 195 -40.58 -24.85 -14.85
N GLY A 196 -39.48 -25.08 -14.16
CA GLY A 196 -39.30 -24.70 -12.76
C GLY A 196 -39.13 -23.19 -12.55
N GLY A 197 -38.86 -22.42 -13.61
CA GLY A 197 -38.51 -21.01 -13.47
C GLY A 197 -37.10 -20.83 -12.89
N LEU A 198 -36.22 -21.81 -13.10
CA LEU A 198 -34.88 -21.88 -12.51
C LEU A 198 -33.79 -21.34 -13.46
N LEU A 199 -34.17 -20.52 -14.43
CA LEU A 199 -33.25 -19.90 -15.39
C LEU A 199 -33.61 -18.44 -15.53
N ASP A 200 -32.59 -17.60 -15.66
CA ASP A 200 -32.76 -16.25 -16.15
C ASP A 200 -33.09 -16.30 -17.66
N THR A 201 -34.34 -15.97 -17.99
CA THR A 201 -34.83 -16.01 -19.36
C THR A 201 -34.39 -14.82 -20.22
N ASP A 202 -33.87 -13.76 -19.59
CA ASP A 202 -33.28 -12.62 -20.30
C ASP A 202 -31.89 -12.97 -20.84
N ILE A 203 -31.18 -13.87 -20.13
CA ILE A 203 -29.90 -14.44 -20.56
C ILE A 203 -30.11 -15.62 -21.52
N ILE A 204 -30.89 -16.65 -21.10
CA ILE A 204 -31.11 -17.86 -21.91
C ILE A 204 -32.58 -18.18 -22.14
N SER A 205 -32.99 -18.10 -23.40
CA SER A 205 -34.34 -18.50 -23.80
C SER A 205 -34.40 -19.94 -24.31
N ARG A 206 -35.58 -20.56 -24.15
CA ARG A 206 -35.87 -21.89 -24.72
C ARG A 206 -35.63 -21.93 -26.23
N ASP A 207 -35.97 -20.85 -26.92
CA ASP A 207 -35.88 -20.79 -28.38
C ASP A 207 -34.41 -20.65 -28.80
N TYR A 208 -33.61 -19.86 -28.08
CA TYR A 208 -32.16 -19.80 -28.27
C TYR A 208 -31.50 -21.18 -28.11
N PHE A 209 -31.79 -21.91 -27.01
CA PHE A 209 -31.21 -23.24 -26.78
C PHE A 209 -31.56 -24.22 -27.91
N ARG A 210 -32.82 -24.21 -28.37
CA ARG A 210 -33.26 -25.05 -29.50
C ARG A 210 -32.57 -24.68 -30.81
N GLU A 211 -32.35 -23.40 -31.07
CA GLU A 211 -31.62 -22.93 -32.25
C GLU A 211 -30.16 -23.41 -32.23
N GLN A 212 -29.49 -23.36 -31.08
CA GLN A 212 -28.13 -23.89 -30.95
C GLN A 212 -28.07 -25.38 -31.30
N LEU A 213 -28.97 -26.19 -30.72
CA LEU A 213 -29.08 -27.63 -31.01
C LEU A 213 -29.40 -27.94 -32.48
N ALA A 214 -30.24 -27.11 -33.11
CA ALA A 214 -30.65 -27.31 -34.50
C ALA A 214 -29.50 -27.09 -35.49
N GLY A 215 -28.57 -26.18 -35.20
CA GLY A 215 -27.39 -25.94 -36.04
C GLY A 215 -26.33 -27.04 -35.94
N GLY A 216 -26.36 -27.87 -34.89
CA GLY A 216 -25.55 -29.08 -34.79
C GLY A 216 -24.05 -28.78 -34.74
N GLU A 217 -23.25 -29.59 -35.43
CA GLU A 217 -21.78 -29.45 -35.42
C GLU A 217 -21.29 -28.10 -35.95
N ALA A 218 -22.03 -27.49 -36.88
CA ALA A 218 -21.67 -26.17 -37.40
C ALA A 218 -21.74 -25.09 -36.31
N THR A 219 -22.70 -25.19 -35.39
CA THR A 219 -22.82 -24.31 -34.22
C THR A 219 -21.66 -24.51 -33.26
N PHE A 220 -21.32 -25.77 -32.93
CA PHE A 220 -20.18 -26.05 -32.06
C PHE A 220 -18.87 -25.49 -32.65
N VAL A 221 -18.62 -25.76 -33.94
CA VAL A 221 -17.41 -25.26 -34.61
C VAL A 221 -17.35 -23.74 -34.55
N LYS A 222 -18.47 -23.04 -34.74
CA LYS A 222 -18.53 -21.59 -34.58
C LYS A 222 -18.12 -21.15 -33.18
N HIS A 223 -18.74 -21.70 -32.12
CA HIS A 223 -18.40 -21.34 -30.73
C HIS A 223 -16.95 -21.66 -30.39
N ARG A 224 -16.43 -22.79 -30.87
CA ARG A 224 -15.03 -23.17 -30.70
C ARG A 224 -14.09 -22.19 -31.38
N ASP A 225 -14.39 -21.79 -32.61
CA ASP A 225 -13.56 -20.85 -33.37
C ASP A 225 -13.62 -19.44 -32.75
N ASP A 226 -14.79 -19.03 -32.24
CA ASP A 226 -14.97 -17.78 -31.48
C ASP A 226 -14.21 -17.81 -30.13
N TYR A 227 -14.14 -18.96 -29.46
CA TYR A 227 -13.31 -19.16 -28.27
C TYR A 227 -11.82 -19.08 -28.61
N LYS A 228 -11.35 -19.81 -29.62
CA LYS A 228 -9.92 -19.83 -30.01
C LYS A 228 -9.39 -18.46 -30.42
N LYS A 229 -10.25 -17.61 -30.99
CA LYS A 229 -9.90 -16.22 -31.28
C LYS A 229 -9.62 -15.45 -29.99
N ARG A 230 -10.52 -15.50 -29.00
CA ARG A 230 -10.36 -14.84 -27.70
C ARG A 230 -9.24 -15.44 -26.85
N SER A 231 -9.10 -16.76 -26.81
CA SER A 231 -8.06 -17.41 -26.01
C SER A 231 -6.64 -17.09 -26.50
N SER A 232 -6.44 -16.78 -27.78
CA SER A 232 -5.15 -16.28 -28.26
C SER A 232 -4.75 -14.93 -27.63
N GLU A 233 -5.74 -14.14 -27.20
CA GLU A 233 -5.61 -12.85 -26.51
C GLU A 233 -5.35 -13.02 -24.99
N THR A 234 -5.17 -14.25 -24.50
CA THR A 234 -4.82 -14.55 -23.08
C THR A 234 -3.38 -15.05 -22.90
N THR A 235 -2.54 -14.83 -23.90
CA THR A 235 -1.09 -15.03 -23.83
C THR A 235 -0.43 -13.72 -23.39
N ILE A 236 0.89 -13.74 -23.16
CA ILE A 236 1.67 -12.50 -22.98
C ILE A 236 1.45 -11.51 -24.13
N GLU A 237 1.27 -12.00 -25.37
CA GLU A 237 0.97 -11.17 -26.54
C GLU A 237 -0.42 -10.53 -26.44
N GLY A 238 -1.40 -11.26 -25.89
CA GLY A 238 -2.74 -10.76 -25.65
C GLY A 238 -2.83 -9.77 -24.50
N LEU A 239 -2.08 -10.03 -23.41
CA LEU A 239 -1.88 -9.08 -22.32
C LEU A 239 -1.35 -7.75 -22.85
N ARG A 240 -0.29 -7.81 -23.68
CA ARG A 240 0.28 -6.63 -24.34
C ARG A 240 -0.75 -5.87 -25.18
N ALA A 241 -1.75 -6.54 -25.74
CA ALA A 241 -2.78 -5.93 -26.59
C ALA A 241 -3.94 -5.29 -25.81
N LEU A 242 -3.95 -5.39 -24.48
CA LEU A 242 -5.01 -4.76 -23.68
C LEU A 242 -5.04 -3.24 -23.90
N PRO A 243 -6.23 -2.62 -23.94
CA PRO A 243 -6.37 -1.18 -24.13
C PRO A 243 -5.56 -0.36 -23.13
N TRP A 244 -5.46 -0.83 -21.88
CA TRP A 244 -4.64 -0.22 -20.83
C TRP A 244 -3.17 -0.01 -21.25
N PHE A 245 -2.57 -0.99 -21.94
CA PHE A 245 -1.18 -0.94 -22.40
C PHE A 245 -0.98 -0.26 -23.75
N ASN A 246 -2.07 -0.01 -24.49
CA ASN A 246 -2.05 0.62 -25.81
C ASN A 246 -2.86 1.92 -25.81
N ASP A 247 -3.02 2.52 -24.63
CA ASP A 247 -3.60 3.84 -24.49
C ASP A 247 -2.55 4.87 -24.89
N HIS A 248 -2.61 5.26 -26.15
CA HIS A 248 -1.77 6.29 -26.77
C HIS A 248 -2.39 7.69 -26.64
N SER A 249 -3.31 7.90 -25.68
CA SER A 249 -3.92 9.22 -25.46
C SER A 249 -2.87 10.30 -25.16
N ASP A 250 -1.75 9.92 -24.54
CA ASP A 250 -0.60 10.77 -24.31
C ASP A 250 0.06 11.24 -25.62
N GLU A 251 0.13 10.41 -26.66
CA GLU A 251 0.72 10.78 -27.96
C GLU A 251 -0.07 11.89 -28.69
N GLU A 252 -1.33 12.12 -28.32
CA GLU A 252 -2.17 13.19 -28.86
C GLU A 252 -2.06 14.51 -28.06
N LEU A 253 -1.37 14.50 -26.92
CA LEU A 253 -1.14 15.68 -26.11
C LEU A 253 0.04 16.50 -26.64
N ASP A 254 -0.12 17.81 -26.59
CA ASP A 254 0.98 18.77 -26.64
C ASP A 254 1.22 19.33 -25.24
N LEU A 255 2.31 20.10 -25.08
CA LEU A 255 2.70 20.70 -23.81
C LEU A 255 1.56 21.47 -23.14
N ASP A 256 0.82 22.28 -23.92
CA ASP A 256 -0.24 23.13 -23.39
C ASP A 256 -1.39 22.28 -22.83
N ARG A 257 -1.79 21.21 -23.53
CA ARG A 257 -2.84 20.29 -23.06
C ARG A 257 -2.40 19.42 -21.88
N ALA A 258 -1.15 18.96 -21.88
CA ALA A 258 -0.61 18.20 -20.77
C ALA A 258 -0.56 19.06 -19.49
N LEU A 259 -0.09 20.31 -19.60
CA LEU A 259 -0.09 21.25 -18.47
C LEU A 259 -1.50 21.58 -18.02
N LEU A 260 -2.43 21.82 -18.94
CA LEU A 260 -3.83 22.06 -18.59
C LEU A 260 -4.42 20.90 -17.80
N SER A 261 -4.19 19.66 -18.25
CA SER A 261 -4.68 18.47 -17.56
C SER A 261 -4.04 18.23 -16.19
N ILE A 262 -2.79 18.65 -15.97
CA ILE A 262 -2.14 18.61 -14.65
C ILE A 262 -2.70 19.70 -13.73
N CYS A 263 -3.06 20.85 -14.28
CA CYS A 263 -3.49 22.03 -13.53
C CYS A 263 -5.01 22.25 -13.49
N GLU A 264 -5.83 21.31 -13.94
CA GLU A 264 -7.28 21.34 -13.72
C GLU A 264 -7.59 20.50 -12.47
N PRO A 265 -8.56 20.89 -11.61
CA PRO A 265 -9.09 19.99 -10.60
C PRO A 265 -9.59 18.71 -11.28
N PHE A 266 -9.19 17.56 -10.78
CA PHE A 266 -9.51 16.27 -11.38
C PHE A 266 -10.08 15.30 -10.33
N THR A 267 -11.15 14.60 -10.70
CA THR A 267 -11.73 13.49 -9.89
C THR A 267 -10.94 12.19 -10.04
N GLU A 268 -10.13 12.09 -11.10
CA GLU A 268 -9.26 10.96 -11.41
C GLU A 268 -7.89 11.48 -11.84
N LEU A 269 -6.82 10.79 -11.44
CA LEU A 269 -5.44 11.19 -11.74
C LEU A 269 -5.21 11.38 -13.26
N PRO A 270 -4.53 12.45 -13.72
CA PRO A 270 -4.32 12.74 -15.15
C PRO A 270 -3.18 11.88 -15.75
N VAL A 271 -3.37 10.55 -15.76
CA VAL A 271 -2.35 9.55 -16.13
C VAL A 271 -1.74 9.83 -17.51
N ALA A 272 -2.55 10.21 -18.50
CA ALA A 272 -2.06 10.52 -19.85
C ALA A 272 -1.10 11.73 -19.86
N ALA A 273 -1.39 12.78 -19.07
CA ALA A 273 -0.54 13.95 -18.96
C ALA A 273 0.76 13.65 -18.20
N ILE A 274 0.70 12.82 -17.15
CA ILE A 274 1.87 12.35 -16.41
C ILE A 274 2.78 11.49 -17.32
N ARG A 275 2.22 10.56 -18.11
CA ARG A 275 2.97 9.79 -19.13
C ARG A 275 3.63 10.72 -20.16
N TRP A 276 2.88 11.69 -20.67
CA TRP A 276 3.41 12.66 -21.61
C TRP A 276 4.59 13.44 -21.02
N ALA A 277 4.46 13.90 -19.76
CA ALA A 277 5.50 14.61 -19.03
C ALA A 277 6.79 13.78 -18.92
N ARG A 278 6.66 12.48 -18.61
CA ARG A 278 7.79 11.53 -18.51
C ARG A 278 8.50 11.29 -19.85
N LYS A 279 7.77 11.37 -20.96
CA LYS A 279 8.36 11.33 -22.32
C LYS A 279 9.06 12.65 -22.70
N HIS A 280 8.68 13.76 -22.07
CA HIS A 280 9.16 15.12 -22.39
C HIS A 280 9.70 15.89 -21.16
N PRO A 281 10.56 15.31 -20.31
CA PRO A 281 10.92 15.89 -19.02
C PRO A 281 11.62 17.24 -19.17
N ALA A 282 12.51 17.36 -20.16
CA ALA A 282 13.24 18.60 -20.43
C ALA A 282 12.33 19.75 -20.93
N GLU A 283 11.19 19.42 -21.55
CA GLU A 283 10.23 20.40 -22.06
C GLU A 283 9.30 20.88 -20.94
N ILE A 284 8.81 19.96 -20.10
CA ILE A 284 7.82 20.27 -19.06
C ILE A 284 8.45 20.81 -17.77
N THR A 285 9.68 20.43 -17.42
CA THR A 285 10.32 20.80 -16.13
C THR A 285 10.28 22.30 -15.83
N PRO A 286 10.60 23.23 -16.75
CA PRO A 286 10.50 24.66 -16.47
C PRO A 286 9.08 25.13 -16.11
N HIS A 287 8.06 24.46 -16.66
CA HIS A 287 6.66 24.76 -16.40
C HIS A 287 6.21 24.18 -15.06
N LEU A 288 6.66 22.97 -14.71
CA LEU A 288 6.43 22.40 -13.38
C LEU A 288 7.06 23.28 -12.28
N ILE A 289 8.29 23.77 -12.50
CA ILE A 289 8.90 24.76 -11.60
C ILE A 289 8.05 26.03 -11.53
N HIS A 290 7.51 26.49 -12.66
CA HIS A 290 6.62 27.64 -12.67
C HIS A 290 5.31 27.40 -11.92
N ILE A 291 4.78 26.17 -11.89
CA ILE A 291 3.61 25.80 -11.07
C ILE A 291 3.97 25.93 -9.58
N ILE A 292 5.11 25.39 -9.16
CA ILE A 292 5.61 25.53 -7.78
C ILE A 292 5.87 27.01 -7.43
N GLU A 293 6.41 27.81 -8.35
CA GLU A 293 6.69 29.24 -8.13
C GLU A 293 5.47 30.16 -8.25
N GLY A 294 4.48 29.75 -9.05
CA GLY A 294 3.36 30.54 -9.53
C GLY A 294 2.11 30.42 -8.66
N MET A 295 2.24 29.82 -7.48
CA MET A 295 1.19 29.82 -6.48
C MET A 295 0.63 31.24 -6.31
N PRO A 296 -0.71 31.38 -6.27
CA PRO A 296 -1.33 32.68 -6.17
C PRO A 296 -1.15 33.22 -4.73
N VAL A 297 -0.04 33.92 -4.49
CA VAL A 297 0.19 34.72 -3.26
C VAL A 297 -0.75 35.94 -3.17
N ASP A 298 -1.84 35.96 -3.93
CA ASP A 298 -2.77 37.10 -4.11
C ASP A 298 -4.26 36.74 -3.89
N VAL A 299 -4.61 35.62 -3.24
CA VAL A 299 -6.02 35.32 -2.85
C VAL A 299 -6.38 35.87 -1.45
N VAL A 300 -5.41 36.41 -0.70
CA VAL A 300 -5.64 36.85 0.69
C VAL A 300 -6.33 38.23 0.81
N GLU A 301 -6.49 39.01 -0.28
CA GLU A 301 -7.20 40.31 -0.18
C GLU A 301 -8.74 40.21 -0.03
N ASN A 302 -9.34 39.01 -0.10
CA ASN A 302 -10.79 38.84 0.08
C ASN A 302 -11.22 38.18 1.40
N PHE A 303 -10.29 37.76 2.27
CA PHE A 303 -10.64 37.18 3.57
C PHE A 303 -10.83 38.23 4.68
N GLU A 304 -10.36 39.47 4.50
CA GLU A 304 -10.69 40.60 5.39
C GLU A 304 -12.08 41.18 5.07
N GLY A 305 -13.10 40.34 5.21
CA GLY A 305 -14.44 40.63 4.72
C GLY A 305 -15.58 40.18 5.64
N ASN A 306 -15.43 40.18 6.97
CA ASN A 306 -16.53 40.43 7.92
C ASN A 306 -16.09 40.31 9.39
N HIS A 307 -15.39 41.33 9.88
CA HIS A 307 -15.53 41.74 11.28
C HIS A 307 -16.14 43.14 11.32
N SER A 308 -17.44 43.20 11.08
CA SER A 308 -18.25 44.33 11.54
C SER A 308 -18.98 43.91 12.81
N ASP A 309 -18.58 44.52 13.92
CA ASP A 309 -19.42 44.74 15.09
C ASP A 309 -20.82 45.21 14.63
N GLU A 310 -21.89 44.55 15.07
CA GLU A 310 -23.12 45.20 15.55
C GLU A 310 -24.11 44.19 16.16
N ASP A 311 -24.80 44.68 17.20
CA ASP A 311 -25.61 43.99 18.19
C ASP A 311 -27.03 43.56 17.71
N GLU A 312 -27.61 42.66 18.53
CA GLU A 312 -29.04 42.56 18.92
C GLU A 312 -30.12 41.88 18.02
N ASP A 313 -30.90 41.04 18.72
CA ASP A 313 -32.34 40.69 18.56
C ASP A 313 -32.80 39.47 17.72
N ASP A 314 -33.16 38.40 18.45
CA ASP A 314 -34.46 37.70 18.54
C ASP A 314 -35.31 37.38 17.28
N ASN A 315 -35.60 36.07 17.17
CA ASN A 315 -36.83 35.35 16.71
C ASN A 315 -36.83 34.61 15.36
N ASP A 316 -37.20 33.32 15.47
CA ASP A 316 -38.03 32.46 14.60
C ASP A 316 -38.28 32.92 13.16
N VAL A 317 -38.05 32.05 12.16
CA VAL A 317 -39.06 31.44 11.27
C VAL A 317 -38.38 30.36 10.38
N ASP A 318 -38.93 29.13 10.37
CA ASP A 318 -38.70 28.09 9.36
C ASP A 318 -39.04 28.56 7.93
N PHE A 319 -38.13 28.40 6.97
CA PHE A 319 -38.49 28.31 5.55
C PHE A 319 -37.50 27.41 4.80
N TYR A 320 -38.02 26.31 4.23
CA TYR A 320 -37.33 25.56 3.19
C TYR A 320 -37.31 26.42 1.92
N ASP A 321 -36.14 26.73 1.40
CA ASP A 321 -35.93 27.01 -0.02
C ASP A 321 -34.65 26.30 -0.45
N ASP A 322 -34.81 25.43 -1.44
CA ASP A 322 -33.78 24.88 -2.31
C ASP A 322 -33.07 26.02 -3.06
N ASP A 323 -31.84 25.73 -3.47
CA ASP A 323 -31.02 26.40 -4.48
C ASP A 323 -30.43 27.78 -4.11
N GLU A 324 -29.12 27.82 -3.89
CA GLU A 324 -28.15 28.56 -4.74
C GLU A 324 -26.77 28.61 -4.01
N ASP A 325 -25.81 27.86 -4.56
CA ASP A 325 -24.41 28.24 -4.74
C ASP A 325 -23.76 29.13 -3.66
N ASP A 326 -23.13 28.52 -2.65
CA ASP A 326 -21.96 29.09 -1.97
C ASP A 326 -20.71 28.26 -2.32
N ASP A 327 -20.51 27.99 -3.62
CA ASP A 327 -19.26 27.52 -4.23
C ASP A 327 -18.31 28.73 -4.45
N ASP A 328 -17.93 29.41 -3.37
CA ASP A 328 -16.87 30.43 -3.41
C ASP A 328 -15.75 30.11 -2.40
N ALA A 329 -15.56 28.83 -2.07
CA ALA A 329 -14.25 28.33 -1.71
C ALA A 329 -13.44 28.28 -3.01
N SER A 330 -12.58 29.27 -3.22
CA SER A 330 -11.53 29.18 -4.23
C SER A 330 -10.63 27.99 -3.88
N GLU A 331 -10.98 26.80 -4.37
CA GLU A 331 -10.20 25.59 -4.21
C GLU A 331 -8.77 25.88 -4.67
N ILE A 332 -7.85 25.90 -3.71
CA ILE A 332 -6.42 25.89 -3.99
C ILE A 332 -6.21 24.62 -4.83
N ASN A 333 -5.72 24.76 -6.05
CA ASN A 333 -5.40 23.58 -6.87
C ASN A 333 -4.13 22.90 -6.33
N THR A 334 -4.29 22.19 -5.21
CA THR A 334 -3.28 21.37 -4.54
C THR A 334 -2.88 20.19 -5.43
N GLY A 335 -3.82 19.65 -6.23
CA GLY A 335 -3.56 18.54 -7.15
C GLY A 335 -2.45 18.83 -8.16
N GLY A 336 -2.48 19.99 -8.82
CA GLY A 336 -1.44 20.39 -9.76
C GLY A 336 -0.09 20.64 -9.10
N PHE A 337 -0.07 21.15 -7.87
CA PHE A 337 1.15 21.33 -7.07
C PHE A 337 1.76 19.97 -6.70
N ASN A 338 0.95 19.04 -6.21
CA ASN A 338 1.39 17.70 -5.79
C ASN A 338 1.95 16.94 -7.00
N VAL A 339 1.21 16.88 -8.11
CA VAL A 339 1.71 16.24 -9.35
C VAL A 339 3.04 16.85 -9.80
N ALA A 340 3.21 18.17 -9.69
CA ALA A 340 4.48 18.82 -10.03
C ALA A 340 5.62 18.42 -9.06
N MET A 341 5.38 18.34 -7.76
CA MET A 341 6.36 17.90 -6.75
C MET A 341 6.85 16.47 -7.02
N TYR A 342 5.95 15.54 -7.27
CA TYR A 342 6.30 14.14 -7.59
C TYR A 342 7.05 14.04 -8.92
N LEU A 343 6.56 14.68 -9.99
CA LEU A 343 7.22 14.64 -11.30
C LEU A 343 8.63 15.25 -11.24
N LEU A 344 8.81 16.39 -10.56
CA LEU A 344 10.13 17.02 -10.40
C LEU A 344 11.09 16.12 -9.61
N THR A 345 10.59 15.42 -8.60
CA THR A 345 11.36 14.44 -7.81
C THR A 345 11.73 13.21 -8.65
N GLU A 346 10.78 12.65 -9.40
CA GLU A 346 10.98 11.51 -10.31
C GLU A 346 12.01 11.85 -11.40
N PHE A 347 11.91 13.04 -11.98
CA PHE A 347 12.89 13.55 -12.96
C PHE A 347 14.25 13.88 -12.34
N ASN A 348 14.36 13.86 -11.01
CA ASN A 348 15.54 14.28 -10.26
C ASN A 348 15.98 15.69 -10.70
N ALA A 349 15.02 16.59 -10.89
CA ALA A 349 15.19 17.95 -11.40
C ALA A 349 15.75 18.87 -10.31
N LYS A 350 17.05 18.75 -10.02
CA LYS A 350 17.72 19.51 -8.94
C LYS A 350 17.58 21.03 -9.07
N GLU A 351 17.40 21.54 -10.29
CA GLU A 351 17.10 22.94 -10.57
C GLU A 351 15.79 23.43 -9.94
N ALA A 352 14.87 22.54 -9.58
CA ALA A 352 13.61 22.86 -8.91
C ALA A 352 13.76 23.10 -7.41
N LEU A 353 14.83 22.57 -6.77
CA LEU A 353 15.01 22.64 -5.33
C LEU A 353 14.87 24.08 -4.76
N PRO A 354 15.43 25.14 -5.38
CA PRO A 354 15.24 26.49 -4.85
C PRO A 354 13.79 26.98 -4.89
N ALA A 355 12.97 26.53 -5.85
CA ALA A 355 11.55 26.86 -5.91
C ALA A 355 10.78 26.10 -4.82
N ILE A 356 11.05 24.80 -4.68
CA ILE A 356 10.45 23.95 -3.64
C ILE A 356 10.75 24.49 -2.24
N LEU A 357 12.01 24.79 -1.92
CA LEU A 357 12.40 25.34 -0.62
C LEU A 357 11.76 26.71 -0.33
N ARG A 358 11.46 27.52 -1.35
CA ARG A 358 10.72 28.77 -1.17
C ARG A 358 9.25 28.53 -0.89
N ALA A 359 8.65 27.54 -1.53
CA ALA A 359 7.25 27.18 -1.34
C ALA A 359 7.02 26.57 0.05
N VAL A 360 7.76 25.50 0.40
CA VAL A 360 7.58 24.84 1.71
C VAL A 360 8.09 25.69 2.88
N GLY A 361 9.06 26.57 2.62
CA GLY A 361 9.62 27.48 3.62
C GLY A 361 8.85 28.79 3.79
N SER A 362 7.67 28.96 3.18
CA SER A 362 6.87 30.17 3.40
C SER A 362 6.29 30.19 4.81
N HIS A 363 6.12 31.39 5.36
CA HIS A 363 5.47 31.61 6.66
C HIS A 363 3.94 31.71 6.56
N ASP A 364 3.39 31.36 5.40
CA ASP A 364 1.94 31.34 5.17
C ASP A 364 1.32 30.15 5.90
N TRP A 365 0.18 30.37 6.53
CA TRP A 365 -0.50 29.39 7.38
C TRP A 365 -1.13 28.23 6.59
N ASP A 366 -1.24 28.36 5.27
CA ASP A 366 -1.81 27.36 4.35
C ASP A 366 -0.80 26.28 3.90
N VAL A 367 0.48 26.37 4.31
CA VAL A 367 1.50 25.37 3.90
C VAL A 367 1.12 23.94 4.26
N PRO A 368 0.57 23.63 5.46
CA PRO A 368 0.11 22.28 5.77
C PRO A 368 -1.04 21.82 4.85
N GLU A 369 -2.01 22.69 4.59
CA GLU A 369 -3.16 22.42 3.70
C GLU A 369 -2.73 22.23 2.23
N LEU A 370 -1.62 22.85 1.83
CA LEU A 370 -1.05 22.67 0.50
C LEU A 370 -0.33 21.32 0.38
N LEU A 371 0.44 20.97 1.41
CA LEU A 371 1.32 19.81 1.37
C LEU A 371 0.57 18.52 1.71
N ILE A 372 -0.52 18.56 2.50
CA ILE A 372 -1.35 17.41 2.90
C ILE A 372 -0.46 16.18 3.12
N ASP A 373 -0.66 15.12 2.34
CA ASP A 373 0.06 13.85 2.44
C ASP A 373 1.55 13.95 2.07
N ILE A 374 1.98 14.97 1.29
CA ILE A 374 3.41 15.21 1.03
C ILE A 374 4.13 15.51 2.35
N LEU A 375 3.51 16.27 3.25
CA LEU A 375 4.16 16.66 4.50
C LEU A 375 4.32 15.48 5.45
N ASP A 376 3.32 14.61 5.52
CA ASP A 376 3.32 13.48 6.44
C ASP A 376 4.26 12.35 5.98
N TYR A 377 4.39 12.14 4.66
CA TYR A 377 5.03 10.93 4.14
C TYR A 377 6.27 11.17 3.26
N ASP A 378 6.31 12.25 2.48
CA ASP A 378 7.18 12.29 1.29
C ASP A 378 8.16 13.46 1.20
N LEU A 379 7.93 14.57 1.90
CA LEU A 379 8.72 15.79 1.74
C LEU A 379 10.21 15.55 2.02
N ALA A 380 10.54 14.86 3.13
CA ALA A 380 11.93 14.51 3.45
C ALA A 380 12.61 13.71 2.33
N GLN A 381 11.89 12.79 1.71
CA GLN A 381 12.42 11.99 0.62
C GLN A 381 12.68 12.84 -0.63
N MET A 382 11.69 13.65 -1.02
CA MET A 382 11.80 14.56 -2.17
C MET A 382 13.01 15.49 -2.00
N LEU A 383 13.17 16.09 -0.82
CA LEU A 383 14.29 16.96 -0.48
C LEU A 383 15.63 16.20 -0.46
N GLY A 384 15.68 15.03 0.16
CA GLY A 384 16.88 14.18 0.18
C GLY A 384 17.32 13.72 -1.21
N ARG A 385 16.38 13.67 -2.16
CA ARG A 385 16.67 13.40 -3.57
C ARG A 385 17.18 14.63 -4.32
N LEU A 386 16.55 15.78 -4.15
CA LEU A 386 16.87 16.97 -4.94
C LEU A 386 18.07 17.75 -4.39
N ALA A 387 18.35 17.68 -3.09
CA ALA A 387 19.47 18.36 -2.46
C ALA A 387 20.83 17.74 -2.81
N ASP A 388 21.82 18.59 -3.09
CA ASP A 388 23.22 18.18 -3.25
C ASP A 388 23.99 18.17 -1.93
N SER A 389 23.53 18.94 -0.93
CA SER A 389 24.15 19.05 0.38
C SER A 389 23.15 19.45 1.47
N PRO A 390 23.35 18.99 2.73
CA PRO A 390 22.54 19.45 3.86
C PRO A 390 22.56 20.97 4.09
N ASP A 391 23.61 21.66 3.62
CA ASP A 391 23.72 23.12 3.74
C ASP A 391 22.61 23.87 2.97
N GLN A 392 21.98 23.24 1.97
CA GLN A 392 20.85 23.81 1.24
C GLN A 392 19.54 23.74 2.04
N LEU A 393 19.41 22.77 2.96
CA LEU A 393 18.23 22.54 3.79
C LEU A 393 18.28 23.32 5.10
N LYS A 394 19.50 23.53 5.62
CA LYS A 394 19.73 24.19 6.91
C LYS A 394 19.03 25.55 7.08
N PRO A 395 18.94 26.44 6.07
CA PRO A 395 18.25 27.72 6.24
C PRO A 395 16.77 27.57 6.61
N ILE A 396 16.08 26.55 6.07
CA ILE A 396 14.68 26.28 6.41
C ILE A 396 14.59 25.67 7.81
N PHE A 397 15.49 24.75 8.14
CA PHE A 397 15.55 24.15 9.48
C PHE A 397 15.82 25.18 10.60
N ASP A 398 16.69 26.16 10.33
CA ASP A 398 17.09 27.19 11.30
C ASP A 398 16.03 28.31 11.48
N ASP A 399 15.03 28.39 10.60
CA ASP A 399 13.98 29.40 10.66
C ASP A 399 12.82 28.91 11.55
N LEU A 400 12.68 29.50 12.73
CA LEU A 400 11.65 29.12 13.72
C LEU A 400 10.23 29.54 13.31
N GLU A 401 10.09 30.41 12.29
CA GLU A 401 8.79 30.84 11.77
C GLU A 401 8.24 29.89 10.70
N VAL A 402 9.07 28.95 10.19
CA VAL A 402 8.63 27.89 9.28
C VAL A 402 7.83 26.84 10.06
N TYR A 403 6.80 26.29 9.42
CA TYR A 403 5.96 25.24 9.98
C TYR A 403 6.78 24.07 10.52
N MET A 404 6.43 23.60 11.73
CA MET A 404 7.25 22.69 12.52
C MET A 404 7.59 21.38 11.80
N ASP A 405 6.62 20.77 11.10
CA ASP A 405 6.85 19.49 10.43
C ASP A 405 7.74 19.64 9.19
N VAL A 406 7.60 20.76 8.45
CA VAL A 406 8.53 21.12 7.37
C VAL A 406 9.95 21.28 7.92
N ARG A 407 10.12 21.88 9.10
CA ARG A 407 11.44 21.95 9.75
C ARG A 407 11.94 20.55 10.09
N GLY A 408 11.07 19.68 10.60
CA GLY A 408 11.36 18.29 10.94
C GLY A 408 11.85 17.45 9.77
N ASP A 409 11.32 17.69 8.58
CA ASP A 409 11.75 17.02 7.35
C ASP A 409 13.17 17.37 6.92
N MET A 410 13.73 18.51 7.33
CA MET A 410 15.06 18.93 6.91
C MET A 410 16.16 18.00 7.44
N PRO A 411 16.23 17.66 8.74
CA PRO A 411 17.09 16.57 9.23
C PRO A 411 16.78 15.21 8.61
N MET A 412 15.51 14.88 8.38
CA MET A 412 15.13 13.58 7.82
C MET A 412 15.58 13.42 6.36
N ALA A 413 15.52 14.50 5.58
CA ALA A 413 16.09 14.56 4.24
C ALA A 413 17.60 14.27 4.23
N VAL A 414 18.34 14.62 5.30
CA VAL A 414 19.75 14.23 5.43
C VAL A 414 19.90 12.71 5.58
N VAL A 415 18.98 12.03 6.25
CA VAL A 415 18.94 10.56 6.33
C VAL A 415 18.69 9.97 4.94
N TRP A 416 17.73 10.52 4.20
CA TRP A 416 17.46 10.13 2.80
C TRP A 416 18.66 10.33 1.88
N MET A 417 19.44 11.40 2.06
CA MET A 417 20.69 11.59 1.32
C MET A 417 21.70 10.45 1.60
N VAL A 418 21.71 9.88 2.80
CA VAL A 418 22.56 8.73 3.14
C VAL A 418 22.06 7.46 2.47
N THR A 419 20.75 7.18 2.53
CA THR A 419 20.16 5.97 1.94
C THR A 419 20.25 5.97 0.41
N GLU A 420 20.16 7.15 -0.22
CA GLU A 420 20.40 7.37 -1.66
C GLU A 420 21.89 7.33 -2.04
N GLY A 421 22.81 7.16 -1.07
CA GLY A 421 24.25 7.10 -1.31
C GLY A 421 24.89 8.43 -1.71
N LYS A 422 24.19 9.56 -1.52
CA LYS A 422 24.70 10.93 -1.82
C LYS A 422 25.58 11.47 -0.70
N LEU A 423 25.37 11.01 0.53
CA LEU A 423 26.09 11.43 1.72
C LEU A 423 26.58 10.21 2.51
N GLU A 424 27.86 10.21 2.92
CA GLU A 424 28.36 9.15 3.79
C GLU A 424 27.72 9.27 5.18
N ARG A 425 27.22 8.16 5.75
CA ARG A 425 26.61 8.07 7.08
C ARG A 425 27.40 8.81 8.16
N ILE A 426 28.72 8.60 8.23
CA ILE A 426 29.60 9.27 9.21
C ILE A 426 29.62 10.80 9.02
N LYS A 427 29.55 11.29 7.77
CA LYS A 427 29.49 12.73 7.48
C LYS A 427 28.14 13.31 7.88
N ALA A 428 27.05 12.60 7.59
CA ALA A 428 25.70 12.99 8.02
C ALA A 428 25.60 13.11 9.54
N ILE A 429 26.04 12.08 10.28
CA ILE A 429 26.06 12.08 11.75
C ILE A 429 26.84 13.30 12.28
N LYS A 430 28.00 13.60 11.71
CA LYS A 430 28.79 14.77 12.12
C LYS A 430 28.08 16.10 11.88
N ILE A 431 27.33 16.22 10.78
CA ILE A 431 26.55 17.42 10.45
C ILE A 431 25.38 17.55 11.43
N LEU A 432 24.61 16.49 11.62
CA LEU A 432 23.45 16.47 12.51
C LEU A 432 23.84 16.71 13.97
N ARG A 433 24.95 16.14 14.46
CA ARG A 433 25.48 16.48 15.81
C ARG A 433 25.76 17.97 15.98
N LYS A 434 26.24 18.63 14.93
CA LYS A 434 26.47 20.07 14.96
C LYS A 434 25.13 20.83 15.01
N TRP A 435 24.14 20.40 14.24
CA TRP A 435 22.80 20.99 14.28
C TRP A 435 22.15 20.81 15.65
N LEU A 436 22.26 19.62 16.26
CA LEU A 436 21.75 19.32 17.59
C LEU A 436 22.34 20.28 18.64
N GLU A 437 23.66 20.48 18.64
CA GLU A 437 24.32 21.37 19.60
C GLU A 437 23.94 22.85 19.39
N GLU A 438 23.79 23.29 18.14
CA GLU A 438 23.32 24.64 17.80
C GLU A 438 21.88 24.86 18.30
N ARG A 439 20.98 23.91 18.03
CA ARG A 439 19.55 24.00 18.37
C ARG A 439 19.30 23.84 19.87
N ARG A 440 19.96 22.90 20.53
CA ARG A 440 19.88 22.73 21.99
C ARG A 440 20.33 23.97 22.77
N SER A 441 21.17 24.81 22.15
CA SER A 441 21.64 26.06 22.76
C SER A 441 20.66 27.23 22.58
N ASP A 442 19.60 27.05 21.79
CA ASP A 442 18.59 28.05 21.48
C ASP A 442 17.37 27.85 22.39
N GLU A 443 17.16 28.75 23.34
CA GLU A 443 16.06 28.65 24.32
C GLU A 443 14.67 28.89 23.69
N GLU A 444 14.62 29.39 22.45
CA GLU A 444 13.38 29.63 21.71
C GLU A 444 12.97 28.44 20.81
N ASP A 445 13.84 27.44 20.64
CA ASP A 445 13.60 26.28 19.76
C ASP A 445 13.28 25.02 20.57
N ASN A 446 11.99 24.70 20.70
CA ASN A 446 11.53 23.57 21.50
C ASN A 446 11.61 22.23 20.75
N ASP A 447 11.39 22.24 19.44
CA ASP A 447 11.21 21.02 18.64
C ASP A 447 12.45 20.65 17.82
N GLY A 448 13.26 21.64 17.45
CA GLY A 448 14.48 21.47 16.63
C GLY A 448 15.44 20.38 17.13
N PRO A 449 15.77 20.32 18.43
CA PRO A 449 16.59 19.24 18.97
C PRO A 449 15.97 17.85 18.82
N GLY A 450 14.63 17.73 18.96
CA GLY A 450 13.87 16.49 18.77
C GLY A 450 14.01 15.96 17.35
N TYR A 451 13.74 16.79 16.34
CA TYR A 451 13.86 16.39 14.94
C TYR A 451 15.27 15.91 14.55
N VAL A 452 16.31 16.58 15.05
CA VAL A 452 17.69 16.16 14.82
C VAL A 452 18.02 14.85 15.55
N ALA A 453 17.47 14.66 16.75
CA ALA A 453 17.61 13.42 17.48
C ALA A 453 16.96 12.26 16.73
N SER A 454 15.74 12.39 16.20
CA SER A 454 15.08 11.37 15.37
C SER A 454 15.94 10.96 14.18
N ALA A 455 16.49 11.93 13.43
CA ALA A 455 17.39 11.65 12.32
C ALA A 455 18.68 10.92 12.74
N LEU A 456 19.22 11.21 13.93
CA LEU A 456 20.39 10.51 14.48
C LEU A 456 20.07 9.07 14.92
N LEU A 457 18.85 8.82 15.44
CA LEU A 457 18.38 7.49 15.81
C LEU A 457 18.20 6.62 14.57
N GLU A 458 17.59 7.13 13.50
CA GLU A 458 17.47 6.43 12.21
C GLU A 458 18.83 6.12 11.57
N LEU A 459 19.81 7.02 11.73
CA LEU A 459 21.18 6.74 11.32
C LEU A 459 21.90 5.75 12.24
N GLY A 460 21.27 5.22 13.28
CA GLY A 460 21.86 4.32 14.26
C GLY A 460 23.15 4.88 14.87
N ALA A 461 23.19 6.20 15.13
CA ALA A 461 24.41 6.93 15.45
C ALA A 461 24.90 6.66 16.89
N THR A 462 25.40 5.46 17.18
CA THR A 462 25.74 5.04 18.55
C THR A 462 26.70 5.99 19.29
N GLU A 463 27.55 6.71 18.57
CA GLU A 463 28.46 7.70 19.13
C GLU A 463 27.79 8.96 19.71
N THR A 464 26.50 9.19 19.41
CA THR A 464 25.71 10.33 19.93
C THR A 464 24.90 9.97 21.16
N ARG A 465 24.88 8.70 21.58
CA ARG A 465 24.06 8.21 22.71
C ARG A 465 24.17 9.08 23.95
N HIS A 466 25.38 9.41 24.38
CA HIS A 466 25.56 10.24 25.58
C HIS A 466 25.04 11.66 25.38
N GLU A 467 25.22 12.22 24.19
CA GLU A 467 24.77 13.57 23.84
C GLU A 467 23.24 13.67 23.82
N LEU A 468 22.58 12.64 23.28
CA LEU A 468 21.13 12.52 23.24
C LEU A 468 20.53 12.28 24.63
N LEU A 469 21.12 11.40 25.44
CA LEU A 469 20.68 11.20 26.82
C LEU A 469 20.87 12.46 27.67
N ASP A 470 21.97 13.19 27.49
CA ASP A 470 22.20 14.47 28.16
C ASP A 470 21.18 15.53 27.72
N ALA A 471 20.80 15.55 26.43
CA ALA A 471 19.76 16.45 25.91
C ALA A 471 18.37 16.09 26.47
N TRP A 472 18.03 14.81 26.53
CA TRP A 472 16.78 14.33 27.16
C TRP A 472 16.73 14.68 28.65
N GLU A 473 17.80 14.41 29.41
CA GLU A 473 17.86 14.74 30.84
C GLU A 473 17.82 16.25 31.12
N ALA A 474 18.27 17.06 30.17
CA ALA A 474 18.17 18.52 30.22
C ALA A 474 16.75 19.04 29.87
N GLY A 475 15.84 18.17 29.41
CA GLY A 475 14.51 18.54 28.94
C GLY A 475 14.51 19.22 27.59
N ALA A 476 15.57 19.06 26.80
CA ALA A 476 15.68 19.63 25.46
C ALA A 476 15.09 18.72 24.37
N LEU A 477 14.79 17.47 24.71
CA LEU A 477 13.99 16.56 23.88
C LEU A 477 12.66 16.43 24.60
N GLU A 478 11.58 16.99 24.04
CA GLU A 478 10.26 16.84 24.65
C GLU A 478 9.83 15.35 24.62
N ASP A 479 9.24 14.88 25.72
CA ASP A 479 8.80 13.49 25.88
C ASP A 479 7.74 13.06 24.85
N VAL A 480 7.12 14.01 24.14
CA VAL A 480 6.12 13.75 23.08
C VAL A 480 6.77 13.21 21.80
N PHE A 481 8.05 13.51 21.55
CA PHE A 481 8.73 13.13 20.31
C PHE A 481 9.68 11.95 20.46
N ILE A 482 10.40 11.86 21.59
CA ILE A 482 11.42 10.82 21.82
C ILE A 482 11.47 10.46 23.29
N GLU A 483 11.17 9.20 23.61
CA GLU A 483 11.36 8.67 24.94
C GLU A 483 12.79 8.22 25.19
N LYS A 484 13.18 8.13 26.47
CA LYS A 484 14.49 7.62 26.88
C LYS A 484 14.75 6.21 26.35
N HIS A 485 13.70 5.38 26.23
CA HIS A 485 13.86 4.01 25.75
C HIS A 485 14.22 3.97 24.25
N ASP A 486 13.67 4.87 23.42
CA ASP A 486 13.98 4.96 21.99
C ASP A 486 15.48 5.18 21.75
N ILE A 487 16.08 6.08 22.54
CA ILE A 487 17.52 6.35 22.50
C ILE A 487 18.33 5.13 22.93
N ILE A 488 17.83 4.36 23.91
CA ILE A 488 18.52 3.18 24.41
C ILE A 488 18.51 2.09 23.36
N ASP A 489 17.33 1.83 22.79
CA ASP A 489 17.01 0.71 21.93
C ASP A 489 17.57 0.91 20.52
N ALA A 490 17.29 2.04 19.87
CA ALA A 490 17.80 2.33 18.51
C ALA A 490 19.33 2.41 18.45
N LEU A 491 19.99 2.70 19.57
CA LEU A 491 21.45 2.77 19.61
C LEU A 491 22.10 1.53 20.23
N SER A 492 21.31 0.55 20.69
CA SER A 492 21.80 -0.71 21.27
C SER A 492 22.65 -1.50 20.27
N ASP A 493 22.15 -1.60 19.03
CA ASP A 493 22.87 -1.99 17.83
C ASP A 493 22.57 -0.99 16.71
N GLY A 494 23.47 -0.03 16.53
CA GLY A 494 23.28 1.02 15.53
C GLY A 494 23.50 0.55 14.10
N ASP A 495 24.21 -0.55 13.86
CA ASP A 495 24.39 -1.08 12.49
C ASP A 495 23.13 -1.83 12.07
N GLU A 496 22.52 -2.60 12.96
CA GLU A 496 21.22 -3.23 12.74
C GLU A 496 20.12 -2.19 12.51
N THR A 497 20.05 -1.17 13.37
CA THR A 497 19.06 -0.09 13.23
C THR A 497 19.18 0.63 11.89
N PHE A 498 20.40 1.00 11.49
CA PHE A 498 20.61 1.64 10.20
C PHE A 498 20.31 0.72 9.02
N ALA A 499 20.61 -0.58 9.13
CA ALA A 499 20.25 -1.55 8.10
C ALA A 499 18.73 -1.62 7.90
N ARG A 500 17.95 -1.63 8.99
CA ARG A 500 16.48 -1.55 8.94
C ARG A 500 16.02 -0.24 8.27
N THR A 501 16.54 0.91 8.68
CA THR A 501 16.21 2.19 8.05
C THR A 501 16.48 2.20 6.54
N VAL A 502 17.59 1.59 6.08
CA VAL A 502 17.89 1.48 4.64
C VAL A 502 16.88 0.58 3.92
N ILE A 503 16.38 -0.47 4.57
CA ILE A 503 15.37 -1.36 4.00
C ILE A 503 14.03 -0.64 3.91
N ASP A 504 13.57 -0.05 5.00
CA ASP A 504 12.27 0.63 5.08
C ASP A 504 12.21 1.78 4.06
N LYS A 505 13.20 2.69 4.08
CA LYS A 505 13.28 3.79 3.11
C LYS A 505 13.47 3.35 1.66
N ARG A 506 13.93 2.12 1.39
CA ARG A 506 13.94 1.59 0.02
C ARG A 506 12.57 1.08 -0.40
N ALA A 507 11.79 0.53 0.52
CA ALA A 507 10.42 0.13 0.26
C ALA A 507 9.53 1.34 -0.04
N ASP A 508 9.71 2.44 0.70
CA ASP A 508 8.89 3.66 0.59
C ASP A 508 9.37 4.63 -0.50
N ARG A 509 10.32 4.21 -1.35
CA ARG A 509 10.97 5.10 -2.31
C ARG A 509 9.97 5.50 -3.41
N ILE A 510 9.78 6.81 -3.63
CA ILE A 510 9.01 7.36 -4.77
C ILE A 510 9.69 6.92 -6.07
N GLU A 511 9.23 5.86 -6.69
CA GLU A 511 9.83 5.40 -7.95
C GLU A 511 8.97 5.77 -9.15
N HIS A 512 7.68 6.01 -8.94
CA HIS A 512 6.74 6.21 -10.02
C HIS A 512 5.56 7.12 -9.64
N THR A 513 5.51 8.35 -10.18
CA THR A 513 4.50 9.37 -9.82
C THR A 513 3.06 8.87 -9.95
N VAL A 514 2.74 8.12 -11.02
CA VAL A 514 1.38 7.58 -11.20
C VAL A 514 1.02 6.60 -10.08
N VAL A 515 1.97 5.79 -9.62
CA VAL A 515 1.72 4.78 -8.59
C VAL A 515 1.52 5.47 -7.25
N GLU A 516 2.42 6.39 -6.89
CA GLU A 516 2.34 7.11 -5.61
C GLU A 516 1.04 7.90 -5.51
N LEU A 517 0.63 8.54 -6.61
CA LEU A 517 -0.59 9.33 -6.59
C LEU A 517 -1.84 8.47 -6.79
N GLN A 518 -1.77 7.23 -7.28
CA GLN A 518 -2.95 6.37 -7.41
C GLN A 518 -3.47 5.83 -6.08
N THR A 519 -2.62 5.76 -5.05
CA THR A 519 -3.00 5.33 -3.70
C THR A 519 -3.69 6.45 -2.90
N TRP A 520 -3.59 7.69 -3.36
CA TRP A 520 -4.21 8.84 -2.71
C TRP A 520 -5.73 8.82 -2.91
N ASN A 521 -6.48 9.15 -1.87
CA ASN A 521 -7.94 9.28 -1.95
C ASN A 521 -8.32 10.64 -2.57
N TRP A 522 -8.37 10.70 -3.90
CA TRP A 522 -8.75 11.93 -4.64
C TRP A 522 -10.24 12.25 -4.60
N SER A 523 -11.08 11.27 -4.28
CA SER A 523 -12.49 11.47 -4.01
C SER A 523 -12.62 11.95 -2.57
N GLY A 524 -12.99 13.22 -2.36
CA GLY A 524 -13.31 13.79 -1.04
C GLY A 524 -14.55 13.17 -0.36
N ASP A 525 -14.79 11.88 -0.55
CA ASP A 525 -15.71 11.09 0.26
C ASP A 525 -14.96 10.71 1.55
N ASP A 526 -14.83 11.67 2.46
CA ASP A 526 -14.38 11.48 3.85
C ASP A 526 -15.42 10.72 4.70
N ASP A 527 -16.56 10.34 4.10
CA ASP A 527 -17.73 9.77 4.80
C ASP A 527 -17.59 8.29 5.20
N ASP A 528 -16.49 7.61 4.84
CA ASP A 528 -16.22 6.20 5.19
C ASP A 528 -15.05 6.00 6.17
N TYR A 529 -14.59 7.06 6.85
CA TYR A 529 -13.94 6.83 8.15
C TYR A 529 -15.03 6.39 9.12
N PRO A 530 -14.98 5.16 9.68
CA PRO A 530 -15.85 4.86 10.80
C PRO A 530 -15.58 5.92 11.88
N ASP A 531 -16.64 6.58 12.35
CA ASP A 531 -16.63 7.48 13.50
C ASP A 531 -16.08 6.71 14.73
N ASP A 532 -14.77 6.53 14.79
CA ASP A 532 -14.06 6.00 15.94
C ASP A 532 -13.85 7.18 16.90
N GLU A 533 -14.94 7.55 17.60
CA GLU A 533 -14.90 8.36 18.83
C GLU A 533 -14.08 7.69 19.97
N ASP A 534 -13.30 6.64 19.68
CA ASP A 534 -12.40 5.94 20.60
C ASP A 534 -10.96 5.85 20.04
N SER A 535 -10.46 6.84 19.28
CA SER A 535 -9.00 7.00 19.06
C SER A 535 -8.32 7.57 20.31
N ASP A 536 -8.22 6.73 21.34
CA ASP A 536 -7.13 6.89 22.31
C ASP A 536 -5.84 6.74 21.52
N SER A 537 -5.17 7.87 21.26
CA SER A 537 -3.79 8.04 20.81
C SER A 537 -3.07 6.71 20.54
N VAL A 538 -2.79 6.41 19.27
CA VAL A 538 -1.83 5.38 18.89
C VAL A 538 -0.45 5.89 19.33
N GLY A 539 -0.16 5.69 20.60
CA GLY A 539 1.19 5.69 21.11
C GLY A 539 1.95 4.61 20.36
N PHE A 540 3.12 4.97 19.87
CA PHE A 540 4.05 4.06 19.26
C PHE A 540 4.56 3.11 20.36
N ASP A 541 3.79 2.06 20.63
CA ASP A 541 4.16 1.03 21.58
C ASP A 541 5.23 0.17 20.91
N GLY A 542 6.48 0.25 21.39
CA GLY A 542 7.65 -0.52 20.93
C GLY A 542 7.57 -2.05 21.11
N GLU A 543 6.41 -2.66 20.87
CA GLU A 543 6.22 -4.11 20.78
C GLU A 543 5.78 -4.58 19.39
N ASP A 544 6.04 -3.83 18.32
CA ASP A 544 6.04 -4.37 16.96
C ASP A 544 7.46 -4.57 16.43
N LEU A 545 7.99 -5.74 16.78
CA LEU A 545 9.16 -6.37 16.15
C LEU A 545 8.76 -7.60 15.29
N PRO A 546 7.79 -7.57 14.34
CA PRO A 546 7.50 -8.75 13.51
C PRO A 546 8.31 -8.79 12.20
N ALA A 547 8.85 -7.67 11.70
CA ALA A 547 9.43 -7.63 10.35
C ALA A 547 10.74 -8.46 10.22
N PHE A 548 11.62 -8.46 11.23
CA PHE A 548 12.89 -9.19 11.11
C PHE A 548 12.75 -10.69 11.41
N ALA A 549 11.90 -11.06 12.37
CA ALA A 549 11.65 -12.46 12.74
C ALA A 549 10.87 -13.23 11.66
N SER A 550 10.09 -12.55 10.82
CA SER A 550 9.35 -13.14 9.69
C SER A 550 10.24 -13.40 8.46
N ILE A 551 11.28 -12.58 8.26
CA ILE A 551 12.15 -12.69 7.07
C ILE A 551 13.38 -13.58 7.33
N LEU A 552 13.87 -13.67 8.57
CA LEU A 552 15.03 -14.51 8.92
C LEU A 552 14.87 -16.00 8.52
N PRO A 553 13.68 -16.64 8.67
CA PRO A 553 13.44 -17.99 8.16
C PRO A 553 13.46 -18.07 6.63
N ARG A 554 13.05 -17.02 5.89
CA ARG A 554 13.17 -16.94 4.42
C ARG A 554 14.63 -16.79 3.98
N MET A 555 15.42 -15.97 4.68
CA MET A 555 16.84 -15.80 4.36
C MET A 555 17.66 -17.09 4.57
N LEU A 556 17.38 -17.84 5.65
CA LEU A 556 18.04 -19.12 5.95
C LEU A 556 17.61 -20.28 5.02
N GLN A 557 16.56 -20.09 4.20
CA GLN A 557 16.15 -21.05 3.16
C GLN A 557 16.95 -20.88 1.85
N HIS A 558 17.43 -19.67 1.57
CA HIS A 558 18.12 -19.33 0.32
C HIS A 558 19.63 -19.14 0.47
N TYR A 559 20.11 -18.85 1.67
CA TYR A 559 21.51 -18.61 1.96
C TYR A 559 21.95 -19.46 3.15
N SER A 560 23.10 -20.12 3.02
CA SER A 560 23.73 -20.77 4.17
C SER A 560 24.14 -19.72 5.21
N PRO A 561 24.20 -20.08 6.51
CA PRO A 561 24.70 -19.19 7.55
C PRO A 561 26.07 -18.58 7.19
N GLU A 562 26.92 -19.34 6.50
CA GLU A 562 28.22 -18.86 6.02
C GLU A 562 28.13 -17.83 4.88
N GLU A 563 27.11 -17.90 4.02
CA GLU A 563 26.87 -16.92 2.93
C GLU A 563 26.30 -15.60 3.47
N LEU A 564 25.40 -15.67 4.45
CA LEU A 564 24.88 -14.49 5.15
C LEU A 564 25.99 -13.76 5.89
N VAL A 565 26.87 -14.50 6.57
CA VAL A 565 28.05 -13.94 7.24
C VAL A 565 29.01 -13.31 6.21
N GLN A 566 29.24 -13.94 5.06
CA GLN A 566 30.07 -13.35 4.01
C GLN A 566 29.46 -12.09 3.38
N MET A 567 28.13 -12.02 3.26
CA MET A 567 27.43 -10.83 2.80
C MET A 567 27.59 -9.67 3.80
N VAL A 568 27.46 -9.96 5.09
CA VAL A 568 27.67 -8.99 6.19
C VAL A 568 29.14 -8.55 6.27
N GLU A 569 30.10 -9.46 6.11
CA GLU A 569 31.54 -9.17 6.06
C GLU A 569 31.92 -8.34 4.82
N ALA A 570 31.30 -8.59 3.66
CA ALA A 570 31.52 -7.82 2.43
C ALA A 570 31.02 -6.38 2.52
N MET A 571 30.06 -6.11 3.41
CA MET A 571 29.56 -4.77 3.76
C MET A 571 30.42 -4.06 4.83
N GLY A 572 31.49 -4.70 5.32
CA GLY A 572 32.45 -4.11 6.25
C GLY A 572 32.05 -4.16 7.72
N VAL A 573 31.01 -4.91 8.08
CA VAL A 573 30.59 -5.13 9.47
C VAL A 573 31.39 -6.33 10.02
N GLY A 574 32.35 -6.07 10.90
CA GLY A 574 33.20 -7.12 11.48
C GLY A 574 32.58 -7.72 12.74
N ALA A 575 32.09 -8.96 12.67
CA ALA A 575 31.58 -9.70 13.82
C ALA A 575 32.70 -10.47 14.57
N VAL A 576 32.72 -10.37 15.90
CA VAL A 576 33.22 -11.44 16.79
C VAL A 576 32.26 -11.51 17.97
N LEU A 577 31.49 -12.59 18.09
CA LEU A 577 30.86 -12.98 19.36
C LEU A 577 31.25 -14.43 19.65
N ASP A 578 31.62 -14.66 20.92
CA ASP A 578 32.06 -15.93 21.48
C ASP A 578 30.82 -16.70 21.98
N GLU A 579 30.60 -17.92 21.47
CA GLU A 579 29.37 -18.71 21.68
C GLU A 579 29.11 -19.06 23.16
N ASP A 580 30.15 -19.05 24.00
CA ASP A 580 30.08 -19.46 25.41
C ASP A 580 29.45 -18.40 26.35
N GLU A 581 29.36 -17.12 25.95
CA GLU A 581 28.73 -16.05 26.76
C GLU A 581 27.20 -15.97 26.61
N VAL A 582 26.66 -16.55 25.53
CA VAL A 582 25.24 -16.46 25.20
C VAL A 582 24.43 -17.48 26.00
N GLU A 583 24.88 -18.73 26.16
CA GLU A 583 24.13 -19.74 26.92
C GLU A 583 23.99 -19.39 28.43
N GLU A 584 24.95 -18.67 29.03
CA GLU A 584 24.91 -18.35 30.47
C GLU A 584 23.92 -17.21 30.81
N LYS A 585 23.58 -16.36 29.84
CA LYS A 585 22.65 -15.22 30.01
C LYS A 585 21.18 -15.63 29.79
N TYR A 586 20.91 -16.60 28.91
CA TYR A 586 19.55 -17.05 28.56
C TYR A 586 18.85 -17.89 29.65
N ASP A 587 19.60 -18.56 30.55
CA ASP A 587 19.01 -19.34 31.65
C ASP A 587 18.65 -18.50 32.90
N ALA A 588 19.14 -17.25 32.98
CA ALA A 588 18.88 -16.36 34.12
C ALA A 588 17.52 -15.65 34.05
N ASP A 589 17.05 -15.29 32.86
CA ASP A 589 15.83 -14.47 32.68
C ASP A 589 14.52 -15.27 32.70
N ARG A 590 14.57 -16.60 32.51
CA ARG A 590 13.36 -17.43 32.46
C ARG A 590 12.65 -17.65 33.80
N GLN A 591 13.21 -17.20 34.93
CA GLN A 591 12.63 -17.39 36.27
C GLN A 591 12.06 -16.12 36.93
N SER A 592 12.05 -14.96 36.25
CA SER A 592 11.65 -13.68 36.87
C SER A 592 10.24 -13.19 36.54
N SER A 593 9.65 -13.53 35.39
CA SER A 593 8.41 -12.89 34.91
C SER A 593 7.16 -13.79 35.00
N TYR A 594 6.60 -13.96 36.20
CA TYR A 594 5.13 -14.11 36.34
C TYR A 594 4.65 -13.93 37.80
N ARG A 595 4.33 -12.70 38.22
CA ARG A 595 3.25 -12.41 39.20
C ARG A 595 2.70 -10.99 39.01
N PRO A 596 1.36 -10.80 38.93
CA PRO A 596 0.75 -9.49 38.79
C PRO A 596 0.98 -8.60 40.02
N ALA A 597 1.21 -7.31 39.78
CA ALA A 597 1.50 -6.30 40.79
C ALA A 597 0.34 -6.11 41.78
N THR A 598 0.66 -6.04 43.07
CA THR A 598 -0.30 -5.72 44.14
C THR A 598 -0.25 -4.22 44.40
N ILE A 599 -1.39 -3.53 44.30
CA ILE A 599 -1.53 -2.09 44.61
C ILE A 599 -1.00 -1.81 46.03
N ARG A 600 0.02 -0.94 46.16
CA ARG A 600 0.56 -0.47 47.45
C ARG A 600 0.19 1.01 47.65
N ASN A 601 -0.69 1.28 48.61
CA ASN A 601 -0.98 2.64 49.08
C ASN A 601 0.28 3.28 49.71
N ALA A 602 0.56 4.53 49.33
CA ALA A 602 1.76 5.30 49.66
C ALA A 602 1.75 5.96 51.06
N ASP A 603 1.16 5.32 52.09
CA ASP A 603 1.19 5.84 53.45
C ASP A 603 1.98 4.95 54.41
N THR A 604 2.90 5.56 55.15
CA THR A 604 3.73 4.88 56.15
C THR A 604 2.85 4.40 57.31
N LYS A 605 2.51 3.11 57.33
CA LYS A 605 1.71 2.49 58.42
C LYS A 605 2.39 2.70 59.78
N VAL A 606 1.82 3.59 60.61
CA VAL A 606 2.20 3.76 62.02
C VAL A 606 1.99 2.45 62.78
N GLY A 607 3.05 1.96 63.44
CA GLY A 607 3.00 0.74 64.22
C GLY A 607 2.12 0.90 65.46
N ARG A 608 1.32 -0.14 65.79
CA ARG A 608 0.40 -0.15 66.94
C ARG A 608 1.04 0.22 68.30
N ASN A 609 2.35 0.06 68.45
CA ASN A 609 3.07 0.36 69.70
C ASN A 609 3.83 1.70 69.66
N ASP A 610 3.85 2.40 68.53
CA ASP A 610 4.58 3.65 68.34
C ASP A 610 3.83 4.84 68.95
N PRO A 611 4.49 5.99 69.19
CA PRO A 611 3.83 7.20 69.65
C PRO A 611 2.72 7.60 68.67
N CYS A 612 1.55 7.92 69.20
CA CYS A 612 0.41 8.28 68.37
C CYS A 612 0.68 9.62 67.66
N PRO A 613 0.51 9.71 66.32
CA PRO A 613 0.84 10.92 65.55
C PRO A 613 -0.03 12.13 65.88
N CYS A 614 -1.17 11.94 66.58
CA CYS A 614 -2.00 13.05 67.08
C CYS A 614 -1.37 13.87 68.22
N GLY A 615 -0.13 13.58 68.62
CA GLY A 615 0.61 14.35 69.62
C GLY A 615 0.22 14.08 71.08
N SER A 616 -0.61 13.07 71.35
CA SER A 616 -1.13 12.77 72.70
C SER A 616 -0.10 12.16 73.68
N GLY A 617 1.08 11.78 73.20
CA GLY A 617 2.14 11.12 73.99
C GLY A 617 1.84 9.67 74.38
N LYS A 618 0.71 9.09 73.95
CA LYS A 618 0.34 7.68 74.20
C LYS A 618 0.69 6.80 73.00
N LYS A 619 0.80 5.47 73.20
CA LYS A 619 0.99 4.50 72.10
C LYS A 619 -0.25 4.42 71.20
N TYR A 620 -0.09 4.27 69.89
CA TYR A 620 -1.16 4.29 68.88
C TYR A 620 -2.34 3.36 69.24
N LYS A 621 -2.07 2.12 69.66
CA LYS A 621 -3.09 1.14 70.09
C LYS A 621 -3.96 1.54 71.30
N LYS A 622 -3.55 2.55 72.06
CA LYS A 622 -4.26 3.06 73.24
C LYS A 622 -4.86 4.45 73.01
N CYS A 623 -4.76 4.98 71.79
CA CYS A 623 -5.27 6.29 71.39
C CYS A 623 -6.16 6.12 70.14
N CYS A 624 -5.75 6.65 68.97
CA CYS A 624 -6.58 6.70 67.76
C CYS A 624 -7.00 5.32 67.24
N ALA A 625 -6.20 4.26 67.49
CA ALA A 625 -6.56 2.90 67.04
C ALA A 625 -7.79 2.27 67.76
N LYS A 626 -8.37 2.95 68.75
CA LYS A 626 -9.64 2.54 69.38
C LYS A 626 -10.86 3.27 68.81
N GLU A 627 -10.66 4.38 68.11
CA GLU A 627 -11.75 5.12 67.45
C GLU A 627 -11.99 4.63 66.01
N ASP A 628 -11.03 3.89 65.42
CA ASP A 628 -11.16 3.21 64.12
C ASP A 628 -11.68 1.75 64.21
N GLN A 629 -12.76 1.51 64.95
CA GLN A 629 -13.58 0.32 64.69
C GLN A 629 -14.99 0.80 64.31
N PRO A 630 -15.56 0.28 63.20
CA PRO A 630 -16.68 0.90 62.49
C PRO A 630 -17.92 1.12 63.35
#